data_AF-A0A847A6G2-F1
#
_entry.id   AF-A0A847A6G2-F1
#
_cell.length_a   1.000
_cell.length_b   1.000
_cell.length_c   1.000
_cell.angle_alpha   90.00
_cell.angle_beta   90.00
_cell.angle_gamma   90.00
#
_symmetry.space_group_name_H-M   'P 1'
#
loop_
_entity.id
_entity.type
_entity.pdbx_description
1 polymer ?
#
loop_
_entity_poly.entity_id
_entity_poly.type
_entity_poly.pdbx_seq_one_letter_code
_entity_poly.pdbx_strand_id
1 'polypeptide(L)'
;MISFFTEPMLDLDFDVAMTFPADYDFAAQGPSKAEEFSWAFSIYLDPLLTRVSGLFVFQDSPGSDLRIRPLETSVASIDGRYVDLMPKSEGGRGWGLQPEYYLVRKIDEHGHALETPVVTKISAKRQLDRPVVSAEIDRSNGTQNMNWSEVPGADRYVIIGSTGVVSDVGEYRRYEVLGETSGTEWNSTHLTEAGVANQYPSVQNAGLQLYDGDSSDDMMGSPGWSFYVEGIGRYEQSGFAWGVIAAGGDNYSHMGEVDASSLAGPLPQHIASNAMRDLGFFTTLGSLDQVPRKFAFTGLDGVTRLTQARIPEDGITTEDNEWVIRVEGVGTMLGTEARVRFFNTEQPDMAAFIEQFNAEAQALAPTTGLADFAVISGSPEELSAEFAHASEPATTAFPVYGTDEYVKFVAGHLIAGSECIDVTEFQSVPGVQTFEDAYYEAYYQN
;
A
#
# COMPACT_ATOMS: atom_id res chain seq x y z
N MET A 1 -26.47 -0.66 -11.75
CA MET A 1 -26.62 -1.24 -13.11
C MET A 1 -27.06 -2.69 -12.90
N ILE A 2 -28.17 -3.15 -13.49
CA ILE A 2 -28.62 -4.54 -13.33
C ILE A 2 -27.93 -5.35 -14.42
N SER A 3 -26.88 -6.10 -14.09
CA SER A 3 -26.14 -6.93 -15.04
C SER A 3 -26.85 -8.26 -15.29
N PHE A 4 -26.71 -8.83 -16.50
CA PHE A 4 -27.23 -10.15 -16.83
C PHE A 4 -26.13 -11.23 -16.66
N PHE A 5 -26.39 -12.29 -15.90
CA PHE A 5 -25.44 -13.38 -15.70
C PHE A 5 -25.56 -14.44 -16.80
N THR A 6 -24.44 -14.81 -17.41
CA THR A 6 -24.30 -15.94 -18.35
C THR A 6 -23.97 -17.24 -17.61
N GLU A 7 -23.95 -18.35 -18.36
CA GLU A 7 -23.44 -19.62 -17.83
C GLU A 7 -21.98 -19.46 -17.37
N PRO A 8 -21.62 -19.97 -16.17
CA PRO A 8 -20.29 -19.81 -15.63
C PRO A 8 -19.27 -20.69 -16.36
N MET A 9 -18.03 -20.20 -16.45
CA MET A 9 -16.89 -20.93 -16.99
C MET A 9 -16.00 -21.42 -15.85
N LEU A 10 -16.17 -22.67 -15.43
CA LEU A 10 -15.54 -23.17 -14.20
C LEU A 10 -14.34 -24.08 -14.51
N ASP A 11 -13.40 -24.10 -13.57
CA ASP A 11 -12.24 -25.00 -13.54
C ASP A 11 -11.38 -24.94 -14.81
N LEU A 12 -11.21 -23.73 -15.36
CA LEU A 12 -10.36 -23.50 -16.51
C LEU A 12 -8.89 -23.71 -16.16
N ASP A 13 -8.10 -24.18 -17.12
CA ASP A 13 -6.65 -24.21 -16.95
C ASP A 13 -6.09 -22.77 -16.87
N PHE A 14 -5.09 -22.60 -16.00
CA PHE A 14 -4.58 -21.30 -15.55
C PHE A 14 -3.86 -20.47 -16.63
N ASP A 15 -3.70 -21.00 -17.84
CA ASP A 15 -3.08 -20.37 -18.99
C ASP A 15 -4.01 -20.30 -20.22
N VAL A 16 -5.24 -20.80 -20.10
CA VAL A 16 -6.23 -20.76 -21.18
C VAL A 16 -6.85 -19.38 -21.28
N ALA A 17 -6.91 -18.88 -22.51
CA ALA A 17 -7.65 -17.67 -22.85
C ALA A 17 -9.12 -18.01 -23.15
N MET A 18 -10.02 -17.15 -22.70
CA MET A 18 -11.42 -17.17 -23.09
C MET A 18 -11.55 -16.57 -24.49
N THR A 19 -12.36 -17.21 -25.33
CA THR A 19 -12.57 -16.77 -26.72
C THR A 19 -13.90 -16.03 -26.83
N PHE A 20 -13.88 -14.87 -27.47
CA PHE A 20 -15.06 -14.09 -27.79
C PHE A 20 -15.11 -13.78 -29.29
N PRO A 21 -16.19 -14.16 -30.01
CA PRO A 21 -16.32 -13.83 -31.42
C PRO A 21 -16.29 -12.32 -31.66
N ALA A 22 -15.49 -11.90 -32.64
CA ALA A 22 -15.43 -10.50 -33.06
C ALA A 22 -15.25 -10.44 -34.58
N ASP A 23 -16.16 -9.78 -35.28
CA ASP A 23 -16.10 -9.63 -36.75
C ASP A 23 -15.54 -8.27 -37.20
N TYR A 24 -14.96 -7.52 -36.26
CA TYR A 24 -14.41 -6.18 -36.45
C TYR A 24 -12.93 -6.11 -36.05
N ASP A 25 -12.27 -5.01 -36.43
CA ASP A 25 -10.92 -4.69 -35.97
C ASP A 25 -10.99 -4.07 -34.56
N PHE A 26 -10.64 -4.83 -33.54
CA PHE A 26 -10.72 -4.39 -32.16
C PHE A 26 -9.73 -3.26 -31.85
N ALA A 27 -8.53 -3.33 -32.44
CA ALA A 27 -7.49 -2.33 -32.25
C ALA A 27 -7.86 -0.99 -32.92
N ALA A 28 -8.64 -1.02 -34.00
CA ALA A 28 -9.12 0.19 -34.67
C ALA A 28 -10.27 0.91 -33.94
N GLN A 29 -10.98 0.23 -33.02
CA GLN A 29 -12.09 0.82 -32.26
C GLN A 29 -11.69 1.35 -30.88
N GLY A 30 -10.58 0.87 -30.31
CA GLY A 30 -10.05 1.32 -29.02
C GLY A 30 -8.99 2.43 -29.15
N PRO A 31 -8.66 3.12 -28.05
CA PRO A 31 -7.51 4.02 -28.02
C PRO A 31 -6.22 3.26 -28.39
N SER A 32 -5.23 3.96 -28.96
CA SER A 32 -4.00 3.38 -29.51
C SER A 32 -3.06 2.71 -28.49
N LYS A 33 -3.38 2.79 -27.18
CA LYS A 33 -2.64 2.11 -26.11
C LYS A 33 -3.31 0.76 -25.82
N ALA A 34 -2.53 -0.32 -25.92
CA ALA A 34 -2.96 -1.71 -25.86
C ALA A 34 -3.41 -2.20 -24.46
N GLU A 35 -3.82 -1.32 -23.55
CA GLU A 35 -3.99 -1.66 -22.12
C GLU A 35 -5.28 -1.08 -21.50
N GLU A 36 -6.00 -0.19 -22.21
CA GLU A 36 -7.31 0.31 -21.77
C GLU A 36 -8.48 -0.40 -22.49
N PHE A 37 -8.79 -1.62 -22.03
CA PHE A 37 -9.91 -2.41 -22.56
C PHE A 37 -11.24 -2.15 -21.87
N SER A 38 -11.27 -1.23 -20.90
CA SER A 38 -12.40 -0.98 -19.98
C SER A 38 -13.70 -0.58 -20.70
N TRP A 39 -13.62 -0.02 -21.91
CA TRP A 39 -14.77 0.29 -22.75
C TRP A 39 -15.54 -0.96 -23.20
N ALA A 40 -14.84 -2.09 -23.38
CA ALA A 40 -15.39 -3.35 -23.88
C ALA A 40 -15.48 -4.43 -22.79
N PHE A 41 -14.42 -4.59 -22.01
CA PHE A 41 -14.25 -5.67 -21.04
C PHE A 41 -13.68 -5.17 -19.72
N SER A 42 -14.08 -5.79 -18.61
CA SER A 42 -13.51 -5.56 -17.29
C SER A 42 -13.50 -6.87 -16.51
N ILE A 43 -12.53 -7.08 -15.63
CA ILE A 43 -12.48 -8.26 -14.77
C ILE A 43 -12.48 -7.81 -13.32
N TYR A 44 -13.29 -8.47 -12.50
CA TYR A 44 -13.37 -8.22 -11.07
C TYR A 44 -13.12 -9.49 -10.27
N LEU A 45 -12.64 -9.34 -9.04
CA LEU A 45 -12.33 -10.43 -8.10
C LEU A 45 -13.47 -10.69 -7.10
N ASP A 46 -14.57 -9.94 -7.21
CA ASP A 46 -15.74 -10.06 -6.34
C ASP A 46 -17.05 -9.87 -7.13
N PRO A 47 -18.16 -10.43 -6.63
CA PRO A 47 -19.46 -10.34 -7.31
C PRO A 47 -20.13 -8.95 -7.23
N LEU A 48 -19.64 -8.05 -6.37
CA LEU A 48 -20.11 -6.67 -6.27
C LEU A 48 -19.46 -5.75 -7.31
N LEU A 49 -18.46 -6.26 -8.03
CA LEU A 49 -17.69 -5.56 -9.05
C LEU A 49 -16.93 -4.37 -8.48
N THR A 50 -16.33 -4.54 -7.29
CA THR A 50 -15.60 -3.48 -6.58
C THR A 50 -14.09 -3.64 -6.62
N ARG A 51 -13.58 -4.87 -6.71
CA ARG A 51 -12.15 -5.19 -6.76
C ARG A 51 -11.75 -5.52 -8.18
N VAL A 52 -11.21 -4.53 -8.87
CA VAL A 52 -10.77 -4.68 -10.25
C VAL A 52 -9.52 -5.55 -10.31
N SER A 53 -9.45 -6.36 -11.36
CA SER A 53 -8.25 -7.04 -11.82
C SER A 53 -7.89 -6.51 -13.20
N GLY A 54 -6.60 -6.50 -13.50
CA GLY A 54 -6.15 -6.27 -14.86
C GLY A 54 -6.66 -7.38 -15.79
N LEU A 55 -6.65 -7.10 -17.08
CA LEU A 55 -6.98 -8.09 -18.10
C LEU A 55 -6.13 -7.91 -19.35
N PHE A 56 -5.99 -8.98 -20.11
CA PHE A 56 -5.35 -8.97 -21.41
C PHE A 56 -6.39 -9.33 -22.46
N VAL A 57 -6.57 -8.46 -23.46
CA VAL A 57 -7.34 -8.74 -24.68
C VAL A 57 -6.40 -8.72 -25.86
N PHE A 58 -6.50 -9.73 -26.71
CA PHE A 58 -5.70 -9.81 -27.92
C PHE A 58 -6.50 -10.36 -29.09
N GLN A 59 -6.23 -9.82 -30.28
CA GLN A 59 -6.80 -10.27 -31.55
C GLN A 59 -5.64 -10.64 -32.49
N ASP A 60 -5.60 -11.89 -32.99
CA ASP A 60 -4.53 -12.35 -33.89
C ASP A 60 -4.51 -11.56 -35.22
N SER A 61 -5.69 -11.20 -35.71
CA SER A 61 -5.89 -10.41 -36.93
C SER A 61 -7.26 -9.72 -36.91
N PRO A 62 -7.46 -8.59 -37.61
CA PRO A 62 -8.75 -7.93 -37.68
C PRO A 62 -9.89 -8.89 -38.06
N GLY A 63 -10.96 -8.91 -37.27
CA GLY A 63 -12.13 -9.79 -37.47
C GLY A 63 -11.91 -11.26 -37.07
N SER A 64 -10.83 -11.58 -36.35
CA SER A 64 -10.69 -12.88 -35.66
C SER A 64 -11.18 -12.80 -34.22
N ASP A 65 -11.46 -13.94 -33.61
CA ASP A 65 -11.93 -13.99 -32.23
C ASP A 65 -10.94 -13.32 -31.26
N LEU A 66 -11.50 -12.60 -30.29
CA LEU A 66 -10.75 -12.04 -29.18
C LEU A 66 -10.38 -13.11 -28.17
N ARG A 67 -9.14 -13.05 -27.70
CA ARG A 67 -8.62 -13.84 -26.59
C ARG A 67 -8.51 -12.97 -25.36
N ILE A 68 -9.24 -13.35 -24.32
CA ILE A 68 -9.37 -12.60 -23.08
C ILE A 68 -8.85 -13.46 -21.93
N ARG A 69 -8.01 -12.89 -21.06
CA ARG A 69 -7.60 -13.53 -19.80
C ARG A 69 -7.42 -12.51 -18.69
N PRO A 70 -7.61 -12.89 -17.42
CA PRO A 70 -7.13 -12.07 -16.31
C PRO A 70 -5.64 -11.80 -16.42
N LEU A 71 -5.23 -10.60 -16.03
CA LEU A 71 -3.84 -10.22 -15.89
C LEU A 71 -3.45 -10.34 -14.42
N GLU A 72 -2.69 -11.37 -14.13
CA GLU A 72 -2.02 -11.57 -12.84
C GLU A 72 -0.55 -11.84 -13.08
N THR A 73 0.23 -11.88 -12.00
CA THR A 73 1.63 -12.27 -12.05
C THR A 73 1.81 -13.69 -11.53
N SER A 74 2.60 -14.49 -12.25
CA SER A 74 3.01 -15.82 -11.77
C SER A 74 4.18 -15.79 -10.80
N VAL A 75 4.82 -14.63 -10.67
CA VAL A 75 6.03 -14.43 -9.87
C VAL A 75 5.95 -13.07 -9.16
N ALA A 76 6.38 -13.00 -7.91
CA ALA A 76 6.59 -11.74 -7.21
C ALA A 76 7.98 -11.74 -6.55
N SER A 77 8.49 -10.57 -6.19
CA SER A 77 9.81 -10.44 -5.57
C SER A 77 9.73 -10.20 -4.07
N ILE A 78 10.71 -10.73 -3.34
CA ILE A 78 11.06 -10.37 -1.96
C ILE A 78 12.58 -10.23 -1.89
N ASP A 79 13.09 -9.13 -1.32
CA ASP A 79 14.53 -8.87 -1.16
C ASP A 79 15.36 -9.08 -2.45
N GLY A 80 14.82 -8.67 -3.60
CA GLY A 80 15.46 -8.83 -4.91
C GLY A 80 15.47 -10.27 -5.46
N ARG A 81 14.81 -11.22 -4.78
CA ARG A 81 14.61 -12.61 -5.22
C ARG A 81 13.19 -12.83 -5.72
N TYR A 82 13.07 -13.48 -6.86
CA TYR A 82 11.78 -13.90 -7.43
C TYR A 82 11.26 -15.19 -6.78
N VAL A 83 9.96 -15.21 -6.49
CA VAL A 83 9.20 -16.32 -5.89
C VAL A 83 8.04 -16.67 -6.82
N ASP A 84 7.98 -17.94 -7.21
CA ASP A 84 6.87 -18.46 -8.01
C ASP A 84 5.60 -18.53 -7.14
N LEU A 85 4.52 -17.88 -7.59
CA LEU A 85 3.21 -17.84 -6.93
C LEU A 85 2.24 -18.87 -7.52
N MET A 86 2.51 -19.34 -8.73
CA MET A 86 1.71 -20.34 -9.44
C MET A 86 2.62 -21.13 -10.40
N PRO A 87 2.12 -22.17 -11.09
CA PRO A 87 2.92 -22.91 -12.05
C PRO A 87 3.47 -22.01 -13.16
N LYS A 88 4.65 -22.34 -13.66
CA LYS A 88 5.29 -21.60 -14.77
C LYS A 88 4.43 -21.74 -16.02
N SER A 89 3.90 -20.61 -16.50
CA SER A 89 3.25 -20.53 -17.81
C SER A 89 4.24 -20.00 -18.85
N GLU A 90 4.01 -20.29 -20.14
CA GLU A 90 4.75 -19.61 -21.21
C GLU A 90 4.57 -18.08 -21.07
N GLY A 91 5.69 -17.35 -21.07
CA GLY A 91 5.73 -15.90 -20.92
C GLY A 91 5.42 -15.35 -19.51
N GLY A 92 5.26 -16.20 -18.49
CA GLY A 92 5.06 -15.77 -17.09
C GLY A 92 3.70 -15.13 -16.78
N ARG A 93 2.73 -15.25 -17.69
CA ARG A 93 1.40 -14.61 -17.64
C ARG A 93 0.25 -15.61 -17.44
N GLY A 94 0.37 -16.47 -16.42
CA GLY A 94 -0.73 -17.30 -15.93
C GLY A 94 -1.70 -16.49 -15.07
N TRP A 95 -2.89 -17.03 -14.82
CA TRP A 95 -3.89 -16.47 -13.91
C TRP A 95 -4.39 -17.53 -12.93
N GLY A 96 -5.30 -17.17 -12.03
CA GLY A 96 -5.93 -18.10 -11.08
C GLY A 96 -5.33 -18.05 -9.67
N LEU A 97 -4.62 -16.99 -9.29
CA LEU A 97 -4.30 -16.76 -7.88
C LEU A 97 -5.58 -16.63 -7.08
N GLN A 98 -6.55 -15.89 -7.62
CA GLN A 98 -7.88 -15.77 -7.02
C GLN A 98 -8.73 -16.99 -7.36
N PRO A 99 -9.66 -17.37 -6.45
CA PRO A 99 -10.55 -18.52 -6.65
C PRO A 99 -11.63 -18.24 -7.70
N GLU A 100 -12.03 -16.97 -7.84
CA GLU A 100 -13.15 -16.56 -8.67
C GLU A 100 -12.86 -15.22 -9.35
N TYR A 101 -13.37 -15.08 -10.56
CA TYR A 101 -13.29 -13.88 -11.38
C TYR A 101 -14.66 -13.60 -12.00
N TYR A 102 -14.93 -12.33 -12.30
CA TYR A 102 -16.17 -11.87 -12.89
C TYR A 102 -15.84 -11.04 -14.14
N LEU A 103 -15.95 -11.66 -15.32
CA LEU A 103 -15.74 -10.98 -16.60
C LEU A 103 -17.00 -10.22 -16.98
N VAL A 104 -16.89 -8.91 -17.03
CA VAL A 104 -17.94 -8.00 -17.49
C VAL A 104 -17.68 -7.67 -18.95
N ARG A 105 -18.65 -7.97 -19.81
CA ARG A 105 -18.67 -7.60 -21.24
C ARG A 105 -19.68 -6.48 -21.46
N LYS A 106 -19.24 -5.43 -22.14
CA LYS A 106 -20.03 -4.22 -22.44
C LYS A 106 -20.41 -4.08 -23.92
N ILE A 107 -19.94 -5.00 -24.76
CA ILE A 107 -20.14 -4.97 -26.23
C ILE A 107 -20.67 -6.28 -26.79
N ASP A 108 -21.25 -6.22 -27.99
CA ASP A 108 -21.62 -7.38 -28.82
C ASP A 108 -20.48 -7.83 -29.74
N GLU A 109 -20.73 -8.87 -30.55
CA GLU A 109 -19.75 -9.46 -31.48
C GLU A 109 -19.34 -8.53 -32.62
N HIS A 110 -20.05 -7.41 -32.80
CA HIS A 110 -19.79 -6.37 -33.79
C HIS A 110 -19.11 -5.12 -33.19
N GLY A 111 -18.85 -5.13 -31.88
CA GLY A 111 -18.24 -4.01 -31.16
C GLY A 111 -19.25 -2.94 -30.71
N HIS A 112 -20.56 -3.14 -30.90
CA HIS A 112 -21.56 -2.19 -30.42
C HIS A 112 -21.79 -2.34 -28.93
N ALA A 113 -21.97 -1.21 -28.24
CA ALA A 113 -22.29 -1.20 -26.82
C ALA A 113 -23.62 -1.93 -26.54
N LEU A 114 -23.61 -2.79 -25.53
CA LEU A 114 -24.79 -3.45 -25.00
C LEU A 114 -25.60 -2.47 -24.14
N GLU A 115 -26.93 -2.52 -24.23
CA GLU A 115 -27.80 -1.77 -23.32
C GLU A 115 -27.59 -2.18 -21.85
N THR A 116 -27.16 -3.43 -21.62
CA THR A 116 -26.88 -3.97 -20.30
C THR A 116 -25.63 -4.85 -20.38
N PRO A 117 -24.60 -4.60 -19.54
CA PRO A 117 -23.44 -5.46 -19.50
C PRO A 117 -23.78 -6.88 -19.06
N VAL A 118 -23.03 -7.82 -19.62
CA VAL A 118 -23.14 -9.25 -19.34
C VAL A 118 -22.00 -9.67 -18.43
N VAL A 119 -22.28 -10.48 -17.42
CA VAL A 119 -21.30 -10.94 -16.43
C VAL A 119 -21.16 -12.45 -16.49
N THR A 120 -19.95 -12.93 -16.76
CA THR A 120 -19.60 -14.34 -16.71
C THR A 120 -18.74 -14.60 -15.47
N LYS A 121 -19.18 -15.49 -14.58
CA LYS A 121 -18.33 -16.00 -13.49
C LYS A 121 -17.33 -16.99 -14.05
N ILE A 122 -16.08 -16.84 -13.67
CA ILE A 122 -14.95 -17.66 -14.13
C ILE A 122 -14.18 -18.20 -12.91
N SER A 123 -13.69 -19.44 -12.98
CA SER A 123 -12.73 -19.98 -12.01
C SER A 123 -11.59 -20.71 -12.70
N ALA A 124 -10.42 -20.71 -12.06
CA ALA A 124 -9.27 -21.49 -12.49
C ALA A 124 -9.19 -22.79 -11.67
N LYS A 125 -8.61 -23.83 -12.27
CA LYS A 125 -8.30 -25.07 -11.58
C LYS A 125 -7.01 -24.94 -10.77
N ARG A 126 -7.00 -25.53 -9.57
CA ARG A 126 -5.79 -25.66 -8.72
C ARG A 126 -5.64 -27.07 -8.18
N GLN A 127 -4.39 -27.44 -7.90
CA GLN A 127 -4.01 -28.79 -7.48
C GLN A 127 -4.02 -28.96 -5.95
N LEU A 128 -3.89 -27.85 -5.22
CA LEU A 128 -3.94 -27.82 -3.76
C LEU A 128 -5.17 -27.05 -3.29
N ASP A 129 -5.69 -27.45 -2.13
CA ASP A 129 -6.80 -26.76 -1.48
C ASP A 129 -6.39 -25.33 -1.06
N ARG A 130 -7.34 -24.41 -1.13
CA ARG A 130 -7.13 -23.01 -0.71
C ARG A 130 -6.94 -22.94 0.81
N PRO A 131 -5.87 -22.29 1.32
CA PRO A 131 -5.71 -22.00 2.73
C PRO A 131 -6.92 -21.22 3.29
N VAL A 132 -7.38 -21.59 4.49
CA VAL A 132 -8.32 -20.79 5.26
C VAL A 132 -7.51 -19.96 6.23
N VAL A 133 -7.34 -18.67 5.91
CA VAL A 133 -6.45 -17.76 6.64
C VAL A 133 -7.24 -16.99 7.70
N SER A 134 -6.63 -16.83 8.86
CA SER A 134 -7.06 -15.86 9.86
C SER A 134 -5.89 -14.93 10.22
N ALA A 135 -6.25 -13.72 10.63
CA ALA A 135 -5.32 -12.64 10.94
C ALA A 135 -5.67 -12.04 12.30
N GLU A 136 -4.65 -11.84 13.13
CA GLU A 136 -4.76 -11.27 14.46
C GLU A 136 -3.61 -10.30 14.72
N ILE A 137 -3.85 -9.32 15.59
CA ILE A 137 -2.83 -8.36 16.02
C ILE A 137 -2.22 -8.83 17.34
N ASP A 138 -0.90 -8.93 17.39
CA ASP A 138 -0.17 -8.99 18.66
C ASP A 138 -0.12 -7.59 19.27
N ARG A 139 -0.94 -7.37 20.29
CA ARG A 139 -1.05 -6.06 20.96
C ARG A 139 0.14 -5.73 21.85
N SER A 140 1.03 -6.69 22.13
CA SER A 140 2.20 -6.45 22.98
C SER A 140 3.29 -5.65 22.26
N ASN A 141 3.38 -5.80 20.94
CA ASN A 141 4.43 -5.22 20.08
C ASN A 141 3.88 -4.64 18.76
N GLY A 142 2.58 -4.76 18.50
CA GLY A 142 1.93 -4.18 17.32
C GLY A 142 2.32 -4.90 16.04
N THR A 143 2.54 -6.21 16.07
CA THR A 143 2.81 -7.02 14.87
C THR A 143 1.55 -7.72 14.36
N GLN A 144 1.55 -8.03 13.07
CA GLN A 144 0.53 -8.83 12.42
C GLN A 144 0.88 -10.31 12.55
N ASN A 145 -0.06 -11.11 13.03
CA ASN A 145 0.01 -12.57 13.05
C ASN A 145 -1.00 -13.17 12.08
N MET A 146 -0.56 -14.12 11.27
CA MET A 146 -1.43 -14.89 10.37
C MET A 146 -1.29 -16.38 10.68
N ASN A 147 -2.41 -17.09 10.64
CA ASN A 147 -2.42 -18.55 10.75
C ASN A 147 -3.40 -19.15 9.74
N TRP A 148 -3.16 -20.39 9.37
CA TRP A 148 -4.01 -21.14 8.47
C TRP A 148 -4.01 -22.62 8.81
N SER A 149 -4.94 -23.37 8.20
CA SER A 149 -4.93 -24.84 8.31
C SER A 149 -3.89 -25.45 7.37
N GLU A 150 -3.27 -26.55 7.80
CA GLU A 150 -2.35 -27.32 6.95
C GLU A 150 -3.07 -27.79 5.68
N VAL A 151 -2.44 -27.54 4.52
CA VAL A 151 -2.92 -27.96 3.20
C VAL A 151 -2.22 -29.24 2.79
N PRO A 152 -2.94 -30.37 2.63
CA PRO A 152 -2.33 -31.63 2.22
C PRO A 152 -1.57 -31.51 0.90
N GLY A 153 -0.31 -31.95 0.90
CA GLY A 153 0.56 -31.89 -0.28
C GLY A 153 1.36 -30.60 -0.43
N ALA A 154 1.17 -29.61 0.46
CA ALA A 154 2.03 -28.43 0.54
C ALA A 154 3.31 -28.73 1.33
N ASP A 155 4.45 -28.22 0.84
CA ASP A 155 5.74 -28.23 1.54
C ASP A 155 6.20 -26.82 1.97
N ARG A 156 5.55 -25.78 1.42
CA ARG A 156 5.79 -24.38 1.74
C ARG A 156 4.52 -23.55 1.58
N TYR A 157 4.52 -22.40 2.24
CA TYR A 157 3.51 -21.36 2.13
C TYR A 157 4.17 -20.02 1.82
N VAL A 158 3.59 -19.30 0.88
CA VAL A 158 4.02 -17.95 0.49
C VAL A 158 3.00 -16.96 1.03
N ILE A 159 3.48 -15.97 1.80
CA ILE A 159 2.66 -14.89 2.36
C ILE A 159 2.71 -13.71 1.40
N ILE A 160 1.55 -13.18 1.06
CA ILE A 160 1.36 -12.21 -0.02
C ILE A 160 0.59 -10.99 0.49
N GLY A 161 1.10 -9.80 0.21
CA GLY A 161 0.32 -8.57 0.22
C GLY A 161 -0.26 -8.33 -1.18
N SER A 162 -1.50 -7.87 -1.26
CA SER A 162 -2.10 -7.51 -2.54
C SER A 162 -2.96 -6.25 -2.45
N THR A 163 -2.89 -5.44 -3.49
CA THR A 163 -3.57 -4.13 -3.55
C THR A 163 -4.03 -3.82 -4.96
N GLY A 164 -5.13 -3.06 -5.07
CA GLY A 164 -5.59 -2.48 -6.33
C GLY A 164 -4.77 -1.23 -6.65
N VAL A 165 -4.21 -1.20 -7.85
CA VAL A 165 -3.40 -0.08 -8.34
C VAL A 165 -4.13 0.57 -9.51
N VAL A 166 -4.28 1.88 -9.43
CA VAL A 166 -4.66 2.73 -10.56
C VAL A 166 -3.40 3.40 -11.09
N SER A 167 -3.20 3.32 -12.38
CA SER A 167 -2.05 3.92 -13.05
C SER A 167 -2.46 4.57 -14.38
N ASP A 168 -1.53 5.29 -14.97
CA ASP A 168 -1.59 5.83 -16.33
C ASP A 168 -1.78 4.76 -17.43
N VAL A 169 -1.50 3.50 -17.12
CA VAL A 169 -1.73 2.33 -17.99
C VAL A 169 -2.98 1.52 -17.62
N GLY A 170 -3.71 1.97 -16.60
CA GLY A 170 -5.01 1.43 -16.21
C GLY A 170 -5.07 0.70 -14.86
N GLU A 171 -6.19 -0.01 -14.74
CA GLU A 171 -6.71 -0.83 -13.64
C GLU A 171 -5.95 -2.15 -13.39
N TYR A 172 -5.17 -2.36 -12.32
CA TYR A 172 -4.61 -3.71 -12.06
C TYR A 172 -4.45 -4.08 -10.59
N ARG A 173 -4.13 -5.36 -10.34
CA ARG A 173 -3.85 -5.91 -9.01
C ARG A 173 -2.35 -6.16 -8.85
N ARG A 174 -1.73 -5.53 -7.86
CA ARG A 174 -0.34 -5.78 -7.48
C ARG A 174 -0.27 -6.86 -6.41
N TYR A 175 0.77 -7.68 -6.47
CA TYR A 175 1.09 -8.72 -5.50
C TYR A 175 2.54 -8.58 -5.04
N GLU A 176 2.76 -8.66 -3.74
CA GLU A 176 4.09 -8.55 -3.11
C GLU A 176 4.30 -9.71 -2.15
N VAL A 177 5.51 -10.27 -2.13
CA VAL A 177 5.83 -11.38 -1.22
C VAL A 177 6.35 -10.81 0.08
N LEU A 178 5.63 -11.10 1.16
CA LEU A 178 5.94 -10.67 2.52
C LEU A 178 6.80 -11.70 3.26
N GLY A 179 6.77 -12.96 2.82
CA GLY A 179 7.59 -14.01 3.40
C GLY A 179 7.25 -15.41 2.88
N GLU A 180 8.06 -16.38 3.31
CA GLU A 180 7.83 -17.80 3.07
C GLU A 180 8.04 -18.59 4.36
N THR A 181 7.26 -19.64 4.56
CA THR A 181 7.39 -20.53 5.71
C THR A 181 6.96 -21.95 5.34
N SER A 182 7.52 -22.96 6.00
CA SER A 182 7.01 -24.33 5.92
C SER A 182 5.93 -24.62 6.98
N GLY A 183 5.77 -23.74 7.96
CA GLY A 183 4.76 -23.84 9.00
C GLY A 183 3.41 -23.25 8.57
N THR A 184 2.42 -23.32 9.46
CA THR A 184 1.07 -22.79 9.24
C THR A 184 0.80 -21.46 9.94
N GLU A 185 1.87 -20.78 10.34
CA GLU A 185 1.85 -19.52 11.07
C GLU A 185 2.94 -18.61 10.51
N TRP A 186 2.65 -17.30 10.51
CA TRP A 186 3.58 -16.25 10.13
C TRP A 186 3.32 -14.99 10.96
N ASN A 187 4.37 -14.22 11.21
CA ASN A 187 4.25 -12.90 11.83
C ASN A 187 5.20 -11.89 11.21
N SER A 188 4.83 -10.61 11.32
CA SER A 188 5.58 -9.49 10.73
C SER A 188 6.75 -8.97 11.59
N THR A 189 7.16 -9.68 12.65
CA THR A 189 8.23 -9.20 13.57
C THR A 189 9.56 -8.93 12.87
N HIS A 190 9.81 -9.57 11.73
CA HIS A 190 11.02 -9.40 10.93
C HIS A 190 10.90 -8.31 9.84
N LEU A 191 9.68 -7.81 9.59
CA LEU A 191 9.42 -6.74 8.62
C LEU A 191 9.74 -5.39 9.27
N THR A 192 11.02 -5.14 9.46
CA THR A 192 11.52 -3.96 10.18
C THR A 192 12.65 -3.28 9.43
N GLU A 193 12.70 -1.95 9.49
CA GLU A 193 13.87 -1.17 9.11
C GLU A 193 14.59 -0.68 10.36
N ALA A 194 15.93 -0.76 10.34
CA ALA A 194 16.74 -0.47 11.50
C ALA A 194 16.70 1.02 11.86
N GLY A 195 16.41 1.33 13.12
CA GLY A 195 16.50 2.67 13.67
C GLY A 195 17.92 3.03 14.10
N VAL A 196 18.05 4.13 14.86
CA VAL A 196 19.34 4.61 15.36
C VAL A 196 20.03 3.52 16.18
N ALA A 197 21.33 3.34 15.93
CA ALA A 197 22.19 2.35 16.58
C ALA A 197 21.73 0.88 16.46
N ASN A 198 20.78 0.55 15.57
CA ASN A 198 20.21 -0.80 15.39
C ASN A 198 19.61 -1.42 16.68
N GLN A 199 19.23 -0.60 17.66
CA GLN A 199 18.69 -1.11 18.94
C GLN A 199 17.18 -1.34 18.91
N TYR A 200 16.49 -0.66 18.00
CA TYR A 200 15.05 -0.70 17.79
C TYR A 200 14.75 -0.35 16.32
N PRO A 201 13.60 -0.77 15.79
CA PRO A 201 13.16 -0.36 14.46
C PRO A 201 12.71 1.10 14.39
N SER A 202 13.05 1.79 13.31
CA SER A 202 12.39 3.05 12.89
C SER A 202 11.11 2.79 12.12
N VAL A 203 11.04 1.62 11.45
CA VAL A 203 9.85 1.10 10.77
C VAL A 203 9.63 -0.33 11.22
N GLN A 204 8.40 -0.68 11.56
CA GLN A 204 7.91 -2.04 11.75
C GLN A 204 6.77 -2.29 10.77
N ASN A 205 6.38 -3.55 10.57
CA ASN A 205 5.35 -3.92 9.59
C ASN A 205 5.65 -3.34 8.18
N ALA A 206 6.93 -3.24 7.83
CA ALA A 206 7.37 -2.69 6.55
C ALA A 206 6.77 -3.50 5.38
N GLY A 207 6.25 -2.82 4.37
CA GLY A 207 5.57 -3.44 3.22
C GLY A 207 4.10 -3.80 3.46
N LEU A 208 3.54 -3.54 4.65
CA LEU A 208 2.14 -3.79 4.97
C LEU A 208 1.24 -2.56 4.89
N GLN A 209 1.74 -1.44 4.38
CA GLN A 209 1.02 -0.17 4.29
C GLN A 209 -0.28 -0.33 3.47
N LEU A 210 -1.31 0.40 3.89
CA LEU A 210 -2.65 0.44 3.32
C LEU A 210 -2.99 1.83 2.77
N TYR A 211 -1.94 2.61 2.52
CA TYR A 211 -1.97 3.93 1.91
C TYR A 211 -0.75 4.08 1.01
N ASP A 212 -0.82 5.04 0.11
CA ASP A 212 0.25 5.36 -0.83
C ASP A 212 0.55 6.86 -0.74
N GLY A 213 1.82 7.24 -0.86
CA GLY A 213 2.28 8.61 -0.66
C GLY A 213 2.41 9.05 0.80
N ASP A 214 2.00 10.27 1.09
CA ASP A 214 2.19 10.92 2.39
C ASP A 214 1.23 10.39 3.46
N SER A 215 1.76 10.18 4.68
CA SER A 215 0.91 9.92 5.84
C SER A 215 0.28 11.20 6.37
N SER A 216 -0.71 11.09 7.27
CA SER A 216 -1.28 12.26 7.95
C SER A 216 -0.23 13.09 8.70
N ASP A 217 0.81 12.45 9.26
CA ASP A 217 1.90 13.16 9.94
C ASP A 217 2.76 13.97 8.97
N ASP A 218 2.95 13.46 7.75
CA ASP A 218 3.71 14.14 6.70
C ASP A 218 2.92 15.34 6.15
N MET A 219 1.63 15.14 5.87
CA MET A 219 0.73 16.18 5.35
C MET A 219 0.53 17.35 6.32
N MET A 220 0.45 17.08 7.63
CA MET A 220 0.33 18.11 8.67
C MET A 220 1.68 18.70 9.08
N GLY A 221 2.77 18.05 8.68
CA GLY A 221 4.13 18.46 8.99
C GLY A 221 4.53 19.77 8.31
N SER A 222 5.65 20.36 8.77
CA SER A 222 6.27 21.40 7.95
C SER A 222 6.89 20.73 6.73
N PRO A 223 6.63 21.19 5.49
CA PRO A 223 7.14 20.55 4.29
C PRO A 223 8.66 20.42 4.39
N GLY A 224 9.11 19.18 4.58
CA GLY A 224 10.52 18.80 4.61
C GLY A 224 11.09 18.73 3.20
N TRP A 225 12.41 18.84 3.08
CA TRP A 225 13.16 18.84 1.81
C TRP A 225 13.27 17.46 1.16
N SER A 226 12.28 16.58 1.29
CA SER A 226 12.26 15.27 0.65
C SER A 226 11.25 15.25 -0.48
N PHE A 227 11.64 15.86 -1.61
CA PHE A 227 11.05 15.55 -2.90
C PHE A 227 11.71 14.26 -3.41
N TYR A 228 11.22 13.11 -2.96
CA TYR A 228 11.52 11.83 -3.59
C TYR A 228 10.23 11.35 -4.24
N VAL A 229 10.17 11.49 -5.55
CA VAL A 229 9.00 11.12 -6.34
C VAL A 229 9.35 9.84 -7.08
N GLU A 230 9.33 8.71 -6.36
CA GLU A 230 9.37 7.39 -6.97
C GLU A 230 7.92 6.94 -7.17
N GLY A 231 7.53 6.58 -8.40
CA GLY A 231 6.20 6.03 -8.67
C GLY A 231 5.09 7.04 -9.00
N ILE A 232 5.40 8.23 -9.55
CA ILE A 232 4.44 9.29 -9.93
C ILE A 232 3.26 8.82 -10.81
N GLY A 233 3.33 7.62 -11.40
CA GLY A 233 2.25 7.02 -12.20
C GLY A 233 1.46 5.88 -11.54
N ARG A 234 1.68 5.53 -10.26
CA ARG A 234 0.99 4.39 -9.61
C ARG A 234 0.39 4.83 -8.29
N TYR A 235 -0.91 4.59 -8.13
CA TYR A 235 -1.65 4.91 -6.92
C TYR A 235 -2.29 3.64 -6.38
N GLU A 236 -1.82 3.18 -5.22
CA GLU A 236 -2.47 2.07 -4.50
C GLU A 236 -3.73 2.60 -3.81
N GLN A 237 -4.91 2.24 -4.34
CA GLN A 237 -6.14 2.94 -3.97
C GLN A 237 -7.14 2.08 -3.19
N SER A 238 -7.06 0.75 -3.25
CA SER A 238 -8.15 -0.05 -2.69
C SER A 238 -7.88 -1.55 -2.49
N GLY A 239 -8.73 -2.11 -1.64
CA GLY A 239 -8.90 -3.55 -1.48
C GLY A 239 -7.64 -4.23 -0.98
N PHE A 240 -6.88 -3.59 -0.10
CA PHE A 240 -5.68 -4.17 0.50
C PHE A 240 -6.03 -5.49 1.20
N ALA A 241 -5.29 -6.54 0.87
CA ALA A 241 -5.52 -7.87 1.41
C ALA A 241 -4.20 -8.58 1.66
N TRP A 242 -4.17 -9.38 2.72
CA TRP A 242 -3.06 -10.29 3.00
C TRP A 242 -3.52 -11.72 2.76
N GLY A 243 -2.69 -12.49 2.09
CA GLY A 243 -3.03 -13.83 1.67
C GLY A 243 -1.91 -14.83 1.82
N VAL A 244 -2.30 -16.09 1.68
CA VAL A 244 -1.41 -17.24 1.76
C VAL A 244 -1.67 -18.14 0.56
N ILE A 245 -0.59 -18.55 -0.10
CA ILE A 245 -0.59 -19.54 -1.16
C ILE A 245 0.16 -20.77 -0.65
N ALA A 246 -0.49 -21.93 -0.69
CA ALA A 246 0.16 -23.21 -0.42
C ALA A 246 0.85 -23.71 -1.70
N ALA A 247 2.07 -24.22 -1.58
CA ALA A 247 2.82 -24.79 -2.69
C ALA A 247 3.48 -26.12 -2.29
N GLY A 248 3.58 -27.03 -3.26
CA GLY A 248 4.22 -28.34 -3.09
C GLY A 248 4.68 -28.90 -4.43
N GLY A 249 6.01 -28.95 -4.64
CA GLY A 249 6.57 -29.16 -5.97
C GLY A 249 6.07 -28.10 -6.98
N ASP A 250 5.42 -28.56 -8.07
CA ASP A 250 4.80 -27.72 -9.10
C ASP A 250 3.29 -27.46 -8.85
N ASN A 251 2.76 -27.91 -7.71
CA ASN A 251 1.35 -27.73 -7.35
C ASN A 251 1.17 -26.48 -6.48
N TYR A 252 0.11 -25.72 -6.75
CA TYR A 252 -0.21 -24.49 -6.04
C TYR A 252 -1.70 -24.45 -5.70
N SER A 253 -2.04 -23.77 -4.61
CA SER A 253 -3.42 -23.46 -4.26
C SER A 253 -3.87 -22.15 -4.89
N HIS A 254 -5.16 -21.84 -4.77
CA HIS A 254 -5.59 -20.43 -4.80
C HIS A 254 -5.08 -19.71 -3.55
N MET A 255 -5.01 -18.39 -3.61
CA MET A 255 -4.76 -17.54 -2.46
C MET A 255 -5.96 -17.59 -1.51
N GLY A 256 -5.70 -17.93 -0.25
CA GLY A 256 -6.62 -17.63 0.84
C GLY A 256 -6.28 -16.26 1.40
N GLU A 257 -7.24 -15.34 1.49
CA GLU A 257 -6.98 -13.95 1.87
C GLU A 257 -7.90 -13.45 2.98
N VAL A 258 -7.43 -12.42 3.67
CA VAL A 258 -8.19 -11.60 4.62
C VAL A 258 -8.13 -10.14 4.16
N ASP A 259 -9.21 -9.40 4.42
CA ASP A 259 -9.26 -7.95 4.17
C ASP A 259 -8.40 -7.21 5.20
N ALA A 260 -7.28 -6.64 4.75
CA ALA A 260 -6.33 -5.95 5.62
C ALA A 260 -6.90 -4.61 6.11
N SER A 261 -7.68 -3.91 5.28
CA SER A 261 -8.25 -2.60 5.60
C SER A 261 -9.19 -2.65 6.82
N SER A 262 -9.89 -3.77 7.02
CA SER A 262 -10.80 -3.95 8.16
C SER A 262 -10.12 -4.29 9.49
N LEU A 263 -8.86 -4.75 9.45
CA LEU A 263 -8.19 -5.35 10.61
C LEU A 263 -7.00 -4.52 11.09
N ALA A 264 -6.27 -3.87 10.18
CA ALA A 264 -4.88 -3.57 10.39
C ALA A 264 -4.50 -2.09 10.37
N GLY A 265 -5.42 -1.19 10.00
CA GLY A 265 -5.15 0.25 9.97
C GLY A 265 -4.44 0.78 11.24
N PRO A 266 -4.85 0.38 12.45
CA PRO A 266 -4.19 0.81 13.69
C PRO A 266 -2.80 0.23 13.96
N LEU A 267 -2.32 -0.78 13.21
CA LEU A 267 -1.01 -1.36 13.44
C LEU A 267 0.08 -0.31 13.24
N PRO A 268 1.08 -0.22 14.14
CA PRO A 268 2.16 0.75 13.98
C PRO A 268 3.00 0.45 12.75
N GLN A 269 3.40 1.49 12.03
CA GLN A 269 4.33 1.39 10.92
C GLN A 269 5.64 2.11 11.25
N HIS A 270 5.61 3.42 11.44
CA HIS A 270 6.81 4.23 11.65
C HIS A 270 6.53 5.39 12.62
N ILE A 271 7.60 6.05 13.06
CA ILE A 271 7.51 7.15 14.03
C ILE A 271 6.94 8.39 13.34
N ALA A 272 5.88 8.95 13.92
CA ALA A 272 5.28 10.20 13.45
C ALA A 272 6.15 11.37 13.92
N SER A 273 7.13 11.73 13.11
CA SER A 273 8.22 12.63 13.48
C SER A 273 7.73 14.05 13.73
N ASN A 274 6.74 14.53 12.97
CA ASN A 274 6.17 15.86 13.16
C ASN A 274 5.35 15.91 14.45
N ALA A 275 4.49 14.93 14.70
CA ALA A 275 3.74 14.82 15.94
C ALA A 275 4.65 14.63 17.16
N MET A 276 5.74 13.86 17.05
CA MET A 276 6.74 13.76 18.13
C MET A 276 7.38 15.12 18.43
N ARG A 277 7.72 15.90 17.40
CA ARG A 277 8.24 17.27 17.55
C ARG A 277 7.24 18.19 18.25
N ASP A 278 5.96 18.08 17.93
CA ASP A 278 4.89 18.85 18.58
C ASP A 278 4.69 18.46 20.06
N LEU A 279 5.01 17.22 20.42
CA LEU A 279 5.14 16.78 21.82
C LEU A 279 6.41 17.31 22.51
N GLY A 280 7.24 18.08 21.81
CA GLY A 280 8.49 18.66 22.32
C GLY A 280 9.70 17.75 22.16
N PHE A 281 9.60 16.67 21.38
CA PHE A 281 10.74 15.79 21.13
C PHE A 281 11.74 16.44 20.18
N PHE A 282 13.00 16.48 20.61
CA PHE A 282 14.15 16.83 19.79
C PHE A 282 15.29 15.87 20.12
N THR A 283 16.18 15.62 19.16
CA THR A 283 17.35 14.74 19.37
C THR A 283 18.23 15.22 20.54
N THR A 284 18.28 16.52 20.80
CA THR A 284 18.99 17.09 21.94
C THR A 284 18.05 17.95 22.78
N LEU A 285 17.93 17.58 24.06
CA LEU A 285 17.09 18.22 25.05
C LEU A 285 17.96 18.91 26.12
N GLY A 286 17.45 20.00 26.67
CA GLY A 286 18.12 20.78 27.72
C GLY A 286 17.86 20.26 29.13
N SER A 287 16.88 19.37 29.32
CA SER A 287 16.55 18.79 30.63
C SER A 287 15.74 17.50 30.48
N LEU A 288 15.73 16.69 31.54
CA LEU A 288 14.98 15.42 31.61
C LEU A 288 13.47 15.62 31.54
N ASP A 289 12.96 16.76 32.01
CA ASP A 289 11.52 17.08 31.99
C ASP A 289 10.98 17.26 30.56
N GLN A 290 11.86 17.44 29.57
CA GLN A 290 11.46 17.58 28.16
C GLN A 290 11.31 16.23 27.45
N VAL A 291 11.71 15.11 28.05
CA VAL A 291 11.49 13.79 27.45
C VAL A 291 9.99 13.52 27.41
N PRO A 292 9.37 13.31 26.23
CA PRO A 292 7.92 13.20 26.11
C PRO A 292 7.40 11.94 26.78
N ARG A 293 6.27 12.04 27.49
CA ARG A 293 5.59 10.91 28.16
C ARG A 293 4.63 10.14 27.23
N LYS A 294 4.49 10.63 26.00
CA LYS A 294 3.68 10.04 24.93
C LYS A 294 4.56 9.76 23.74
N PHE A 295 4.19 8.76 22.95
CA PHE A 295 4.89 8.35 21.76
C PHE A 295 3.93 8.39 20.58
N ALA A 296 4.28 9.14 19.54
CA ALA A 296 3.48 9.28 18.32
C ALA A 296 4.02 8.39 17.21
N PHE A 297 3.10 7.76 16.48
CA PHE A 297 3.43 6.89 15.35
C PHE A 297 2.35 6.97 14.27
N THR A 298 2.75 6.65 13.05
CA THR A 298 1.86 6.48 11.90
C THR A 298 1.46 5.01 11.80
N GLY A 299 0.16 4.75 11.66
CA GLY A 299 -0.36 3.39 11.46
C GLY A 299 -0.27 2.94 10.01
N LEU A 300 -0.61 1.67 9.75
CA LEU A 300 -0.63 1.13 8.39
C LEU A 300 -1.67 1.80 7.49
N ASP A 301 -2.65 2.52 8.02
CA ASP A 301 -3.60 3.34 7.25
C ASP A 301 -3.16 4.81 7.07
N GLY A 302 -1.91 5.14 7.43
CA GLY A 302 -1.38 6.50 7.33
C GLY A 302 -1.87 7.47 8.41
N VAL A 303 -2.79 7.05 9.29
CA VAL A 303 -3.32 7.89 10.38
C VAL A 303 -2.32 8.00 11.53
N THR A 304 -2.15 9.21 12.06
CA THR A 304 -1.29 9.50 13.21
C THR A 304 -1.98 9.16 14.53
N ARG A 305 -1.26 8.45 15.40
CA ARG A 305 -1.76 7.94 16.68
C ARG A 305 -0.77 8.18 17.82
N LEU A 306 -1.28 8.16 19.05
CA LEU A 306 -0.51 8.25 20.28
C LEU A 306 -0.64 6.97 21.11
N THR A 307 0.50 6.57 21.67
CA THR A 307 0.61 5.58 22.76
C THR A 307 1.41 6.15 23.94
N GLN A 308 1.51 5.39 25.02
CA GLN A 308 2.40 5.68 26.14
C GLN A 308 3.86 5.56 25.69
N ALA A 309 4.71 6.50 26.11
CA ALA A 309 6.16 6.33 26.01
C ALA A 309 6.71 5.49 27.17
N ARG A 310 7.76 4.71 26.91
CA ARG A 310 8.47 3.91 27.92
C ARG A 310 9.98 4.08 27.76
N ILE A 311 10.69 4.15 28.88
CA ILE A 311 12.13 3.92 28.92
C ILE A 311 12.35 2.51 29.48
N PRO A 312 12.99 1.58 28.74
CA PRO A 312 13.29 0.25 29.27
C PRO A 312 14.34 0.33 30.39
N GLU A 313 14.49 -0.74 31.19
CA GLU A 313 15.38 -0.75 32.37
C GLU A 313 16.85 -0.44 32.04
N ASP A 314 17.30 -0.84 30.85
CA ASP A 314 18.62 -0.58 30.28
C ASP A 314 18.64 0.60 29.30
N GLY A 315 17.56 1.39 29.27
CA GLY A 315 17.30 2.42 28.26
C GLY A 315 18.09 3.72 28.41
N ILE A 316 19.00 3.81 29.38
CA ILE A 316 19.83 5.00 29.58
C ILE A 316 21.30 4.60 29.56
N THR A 317 22.06 5.21 28.65
CA THR A 317 23.52 5.12 28.63
C THR A 317 24.13 6.50 28.85
N THR A 318 25.37 6.54 29.32
CA THR A 318 26.12 7.79 29.50
C THR A 318 27.19 7.91 28.43
N GLU A 319 27.18 9.04 27.72
CA GLU A 319 28.22 9.43 26.79
C GLU A 319 28.74 10.81 27.23
N ASP A 320 29.99 10.88 27.71
CA ASP A 320 30.60 12.09 28.28
C ASP A 320 29.76 12.73 29.41
N ASN A 321 29.12 13.87 29.11
CA ASN A 321 28.24 14.63 30.02
C ASN A 321 26.76 14.58 29.57
N GLU A 322 26.40 13.58 28.77
CA GLU A 322 25.06 13.40 28.23
C GLU A 322 24.49 12.05 28.66
N TRP A 323 23.17 12.01 28.85
CA TRP A 323 22.43 10.76 28.82
C TRP A 323 21.88 10.56 27.41
N VAL A 324 22.08 9.38 26.86
CA VAL A 324 21.36 8.88 25.69
C VAL A 324 20.22 8.02 26.22
N ILE A 325 18.99 8.48 25.98
CA ILE A 325 17.77 7.90 26.52
C ILE A 325 16.98 7.28 25.37
N ARG A 326 16.81 5.96 25.43
CA ARG A 326 15.93 5.20 24.55
C ARG A 326 14.49 5.37 25.00
N VAL A 327 13.66 5.90 24.10
CA VAL A 327 12.22 6.11 24.31
C VAL A 327 11.46 5.23 23.33
N GLU A 328 10.63 4.33 23.84
CA GLU A 328 9.87 3.34 23.06
C GLU A 328 8.36 3.58 23.17
N GLY A 329 7.62 3.21 22.13
CA GLY A 329 6.16 3.19 22.16
C GLY A 329 5.63 1.90 22.80
N VAL A 330 4.79 2.01 23.84
CA VAL A 330 4.13 0.83 24.42
C VAL A 330 3.16 0.23 23.40
N GLY A 331 3.21 -1.10 23.24
CA GLY A 331 2.41 -1.82 22.25
C GLY A 331 2.98 -1.73 20.83
N THR A 332 4.20 -1.23 20.67
CA THR A 332 4.94 -1.18 19.41
C THR A 332 6.35 -1.75 19.61
N MET A 333 7.07 -1.98 18.52
CA MET A 333 8.52 -2.21 18.51
C MET A 333 9.29 -0.90 18.27
N LEU A 334 8.61 0.20 17.93
CA LEU A 334 9.23 1.47 17.55
C LEU A 334 9.92 2.15 18.74
N GLY A 335 11.07 2.75 18.46
CA GLY A 335 11.82 3.53 19.44
C GLY A 335 12.56 4.70 18.82
N THR A 336 13.06 5.59 19.66
CA THR A 336 13.91 6.72 19.28
C THR A 336 14.85 7.10 20.43
N GLU A 337 15.80 7.99 20.17
CA GLU A 337 16.81 8.44 21.12
C GLU A 337 16.70 9.94 21.40
N ALA A 338 16.61 10.27 22.69
CA ALA A 338 16.79 11.63 23.18
C ALA A 338 18.14 11.76 23.87
N ARG A 339 18.88 12.82 23.56
CA ARG A 339 20.14 13.17 24.25
C ARG A 339 19.90 14.31 25.22
N VAL A 340 20.16 14.11 26.50
CA VAL A 340 20.01 15.13 27.54
C VAL A 340 21.38 15.54 28.04
N ARG A 341 21.73 16.83 27.89
CA ARG A 341 23.03 17.37 28.33
C ARG A 341 22.98 17.86 29.77
N PHE A 342 23.93 17.45 30.59
CA PHE A 342 24.09 17.94 31.95
C PHE A 342 25.20 18.99 32.01
N PHE A 343 24.82 20.26 32.10
CA PHE A 343 25.77 21.35 32.32
C PHE A 343 25.85 21.66 33.81
N ASN A 344 26.99 21.34 34.45
CA ASN A 344 27.30 21.72 35.83
C ASN A 344 26.24 21.29 36.88
N THR A 345 25.51 20.21 36.62
CA THR A 345 24.46 19.65 37.46
C THR A 345 24.81 18.20 37.79
N GLU A 346 24.51 17.76 39.02
CA GLU A 346 24.64 16.37 39.41
C GLU A 346 23.60 15.55 38.64
N GLN A 347 24.02 14.44 38.03
CA GLN A 347 23.12 13.56 37.32
C GLN A 347 22.21 12.83 38.33
N PRO A 348 20.89 12.76 38.10
CA PRO A 348 20.01 12.03 38.99
C PRO A 348 20.26 10.52 38.91
N ASP A 349 19.68 9.76 39.85
CA ASP A 349 19.71 8.30 39.77
C ASP A 349 18.90 7.82 38.56
N MET A 350 19.55 7.05 37.67
CA MET A 350 18.94 6.60 36.41
C MET A 350 17.74 5.68 36.67
N ALA A 351 17.84 4.75 37.62
CA ALA A 351 16.77 3.79 37.89
C ALA A 351 15.54 4.50 38.46
N ALA A 352 15.74 5.44 39.39
CA ALA A 352 14.67 6.27 39.94
C ALA A 352 14.02 7.15 38.86
N PHE A 353 14.82 7.71 37.93
CA PHE A 353 14.28 8.48 36.81
C PHE A 353 13.44 7.61 35.88
N ILE A 354 13.90 6.41 35.51
CA ILE A 354 13.15 5.47 34.67
C ILE A 354 11.83 5.07 35.33
N GLU A 355 11.85 4.74 36.62
CA GLU A 355 10.63 4.38 37.38
C GLU A 355 9.63 5.54 37.40
N GLN A 356 10.08 6.75 37.74
CA GLN A 356 9.24 7.95 37.75
C GLN A 356 8.68 8.25 36.36
N PHE A 357 9.52 8.25 35.33
CA PHE A 357 9.12 8.52 33.95
C PHE A 357 8.03 7.54 33.50
N ASN A 358 8.24 6.23 33.71
CA ASN A 358 7.30 5.20 33.28
C ASN A 358 5.97 5.30 34.05
N ALA A 359 6.00 5.64 35.34
CA ALA A 359 4.80 5.85 36.14
C ALA A 359 4.02 7.10 35.68
N GLU A 360 4.71 8.21 35.39
CA GLU A 360 4.11 9.43 34.84
C GLU A 360 3.48 9.16 33.46
N ALA A 361 4.20 8.47 32.58
CA ALA A 361 3.72 8.13 31.25
C ALA A 361 2.49 7.22 31.30
N GLN A 362 2.47 6.24 32.21
CA GLN A 362 1.33 5.36 32.41
C GLN A 362 0.10 6.12 32.94
N ALA A 363 0.30 7.09 33.85
CA ALA A 363 -0.80 7.90 34.38
C ALA A 363 -1.44 8.81 33.31
N LEU A 364 -0.71 9.12 32.25
CA LEU A 364 -1.19 9.93 31.11
C LEU A 364 -1.76 9.09 29.97
N ALA A 365 -1.70 7.76 30.06
CA ALA A 365 -2.27 6.87 29.06
C ALA A 365 -3.82 6.99 29.05
N PRO A 366 -4.46 6.87 27.88
CA PRO A 366 -5.92 6.85 27.80
C PRO A 366 -6.52 5.75 28.70
N THR A 367 -7.58 6.06 29.46
CA THR A 367 -8.29 5.10 30.33
C THR A 367 -8.98 3.97 29.56
N THR A 368 -9.08 4.08 28.24
CA THR A 368 -9.51 3.01 27.34
C THR A 368 -8.33 2.03 27.18
N GLY A 369 -8.30 1.01 28.03
CA GLY A 369 -7.10 0.20 28.24
C GLY A 369 -6.51 -0.38 26.96
N LEU A 370 -5.21 -0.14 26.72
CA LEU A 370 -4.21 -0.82 25.86
C LEU A 370 -4.60 -1.32 24.45
N ALA A 371 -5.87 -1.26 24.03
CA ALA A 371 -6.37 -1.82 22.78
C ALA A 371 -6.66 -0.75 21.73
N ASP A 372 -6.73 0.53 22.10
CA ASP A 372 -7.05 1.63 21.20
C ASP A 372 -5.99 2.73 21.38
N PHE A 373 -5.00 2.74 20.48
CA PHE A 373 -4.12 3.88 20.33
C PHE A 373 -4.97 5.14 20.09
N ALA A 374 -4.60 6.27 20.72
CA ALA A 374 -5.39 7.49 20.59
C ALA A 374 -5.14 8.12 19.22
N VAL A 375 -6.16 8.13 18.37
CA VAL A 375 -6.13 8.83 17.06
C VAL A 375 -6.02 10.34 17.28
N ILE A 376 -5.09 10.99 16.59
CA ILE A 376 -4.83 12.43 16.71
C ILE A 376 -4.83 13.20 15.38
N SER A 377 -5.09 12.52 14.26
CA SER A 377 -5.27 13.11 12.93
C SER A 377 -6.56 12.61 12.27
N GLY A 378 -6.99 13.27 11.20
CA GLY A 378 -7.88 12.64 10.19
C GLY A 378 -7.10 11.60 9.37
N SER A 379 -7.80 10.88 8.48
CA SER A 379 -7.13 10.01 7.49
C SER A 379 -6.39 10.84 6.42
N PRO A 380 -5.39 10.27 5.72
CA PRO A 380 -4.77 10.93 4.58
C PRO A 380 -5.80 11.44 3.55
N GLU A 381 -6.85 10.66 3.27
CA GLU A 381 -7.91 11.06 2.34
C GLU A 381 -8.76 12.22 2.88
N GLU A 382 -9.11 12.19 4.18
CA GLU A 382 -9.85 13.27 4.83
C GLU A 382 -9.05 14.57 4.81
N LEU A 383 -7.76 14.50 5.15
CA LEU A 383 -6.86 15.65 5.12
C LEU A 383 -6.65 16.15 3.69
N SER A 384 -6.49 15.25 2.72
CA SER A 384 -6.31 15.60 1.31
C SER A 384 -7.50 16.41 0.79
N ALA A 385 -8.72 16.02 1.15
CA ALA A 385 -9.95 16.71 0.77
C ALA A 385 -10.11 18.11 1.40
N GLU A 386 -9.36 18.44 2.46
CA GLU A 386 -9.35 19.79 3.04
C GLU A 386 -8.46 20.77 2.26
N PHE A 387 -7.52 20.28 1.46
CA PHE A 387 -6.69 21.14 0.62
C PHE A 387 -7.50 21.72 -0.53
N ALA A 388 -7.30 23.01 -0.80
CA ALA A 388 -7.87 23.63 -1.98
C ALA A 388 -7.12 23.13 -3.23
N HIS A 389 -7.72 22.20 -3.97
CA HIS A 389 -7.15 21.73 -5.24
C HIS A 389 -7.29 22.82 -6.31
N ALA A 390 -6.16 23.30 -6.82
CA ALA A 390 -6.18 24.21 -7.95
C ALA A 390 -6.41 23.42 -9.25
N SER A 391 -7.54 23.68 -9.91
CA SER A 391 -7.91 23.07 -11.20
C SER A 391 -7.78 24.05 -12.38
N GLU A 392 -7.57 25.33 -12.10
CA GLU A 392 -7.42 26.39 -13.10
C GLU A 392 -5.94 26.76 -13.25
N PRO A 393 -5.44 27.06 -14.47
CA PRO A 393 -4.05 27.43 -14.68
C PRO A 393 -3.55 28.53 -13.73
N ALA A 394 -2.41 28.29 -13.08
CA ALA A 394 -1.83 29.25 -12.16
C ALA A 394 -1.49 30.59 -12.84
N THR A 395 -1.71 31.70 -12.12
CA THR A 395 -1.18 33.01 -12.52
C THR A 395 0.23 33.17 -11.99
N THR A 396 1.22 33.20 -12.87
CA THR A 396 2.64 33.34 -12.51
C THR A 396 3.21 34.68 -12.97
N ALA A 397 4.20 35.20 -12.24
CA ALA A 397 4.98 36.37 -12.66
C ALA A 397 6.10 36.01 -13.66
N PHE A 398 6.36 34.72 -13.83
CA PHE A 398 7.41 34.16 -14.69
C PHE A 398 6.79 33.47 -15.90
N PRO A 399 7.47 33.47 -17.06
CA PRO A 399 7.03 32.68 -18.20
C PRO A 399 6.95 31.20 -17.82
N VAL A 400 5.94 30.52 -18.34
CA VAL A 400 5.72 29.08 -18.14
C VAL A 400 6.04 28.37 -19.46
N TYR A 401 6.94 27.40 -19.39
CA TYR A 401 7.39 26.57 -20.50
C TYR A 401 6.84 25.14 -20.38
N GLY A 402 6.58 24.52 -21.53
CA GLY A 402 6.10 23.14 -21.62
C GLY A 402 5.72 22.77 -23.04
N THR A 403 5.88 21.50 -23.40
CA THR A 403 5.56 20.96 -24.72
C THR A 403 4.07 20.98 -25.04
N ASP A 404 3.22 20.84 -24.02
CA ASP A 404 1.77 20.91 -24.13
C ASP A 404 1.12 21.67 -22.95
N GLU A 405 -0.21 21.77 -22.95
CA GLU A 405 -0.95 22.48 -21.91
C GLU A 405 -0.93 21.77 -20.55
N TYR A 406 -0.73 20.44 -20.53
CA TYR A 406 -0.62 19.69 -19.28
C TYR A 406 0.71 20.01 -18.57
N VAL A 407 1.82 20.01 -19.32
CA VAL A 407 3.13 20.44 -18.78
C VAL A 407 3.07 21.87 -18.29
N LYS A 408 2.46 22.78 -19.07
CA LYS A 408 2.33 24.18 -18.66
C LYS A 408 1.46 24.35 -17.43
N PHE A 409 0.38 23.58 -17.29
CA PHE A 409 -0.45 23.58 -16.10
C PHE A 409 0.38 23.21 -14.87
N VAL A 410 1.06 22.06 -14.92
CA VAL A 410 1.91 21.59 -13.81
C VAL A 410 3.02 22.60 -13.52
N ALA A 411 3.74 23.08 -14.54
CA ALA A 411 4.81 24.07 -14.41
C ALA A 411 4.33 25.39 -13.78
N GLY A 412 3.17 25.89 -14.21
CA GLY A 412 2.57 27.09 -13.65
C GLY A 412 2.31 26.96 -12.16
N HIS A 413 1.78 25.81 -11.73
CA HIS A 413 1.51 25.55 -10.32
C HIS A 413 2.78 25.31 -9.49
N LEU A 414 3.81 24.67 -10.06
CA LEU A 414 5.13 24.57 -9.42
C LEU A 414 5.73 25.96 -9.17
N ILE A 415 5.70 26.84 -10.16
CA ILE A 415 6.19 28.23 -10.02
C ILE A 415 5.35 29.02 -9.01
N ALA A 416 4.03 28.83 -9.01
CA ALA A 416 3.14 29.51 -8.08
C ALA A 416 3.22 28.98 -6.64
N GLY A 417 3.90 27.85 -6.42
CA GLY A 417 3.97 27.18 -5.12
C GLY A 417 2.60 26.68 -4.67
N SER A 418 1.79 26.17 -5.59
CA SER A 418 0.49 25.58 -5.24
C SER A 418 0.72 24.29 -4.44
N GLU A 419 0.05 24.17 -3.30
CA GLU A 419 0.22 23.02 -2.41
C GLU A 419 -0.49 21.77 -2.94
N CYS A 420 -1.62 21.93 -3.63
CA CYS A 420 -2.38 20.84 -4.23
C CYS A 420 -2.95 21.27 -5.59
N ILE A 421 -2.89 20.38 -6.57
CA ILE A 421 -3.43 20.58 -7.92
C ILE A 421 -4.33 19.42 -8.32
N ASP A 422 -5.35 19.70 -9.13
CA ASP A 422 -6.18 18.68 -9.76
C ASP A 422 -5.79 18.54 -11.23
N VAL A 423 -5.29 17.37 -11.60
CA VAL A 423 -4.86 17.05 -12.98
C VAL A 423 -5.83 16.12 -13.71
N THR A 424 -6.98 15.82 -13.10
CA THR A 424 -7.95 14.83 -13.61
C THR A 424 -8.40 15.13 -15.04
N GLU A 425 -8.61 16.42 -15.36
CA GLU A 425 -9.01 16.84 -16.71
C GLU A 425 -7.98 16.41 -17.76
N PHE A 426 -6.69 16.62 -17.50
CA PHE A 426 -5.61 16.29 -18.42
C PHE A 426 -5.44 14.77 -18.57
N GLN A 427 -5.52 14.02 -17.47
CA GLN A 427 -5.36 12.56 -17.50
C GLN A 427 -6.50 11.86 -18.26
N SER A 428 -7.67 12.48 -18.36
CA SER A 428 -8.81 11.92 -19.10
C SER A 428 -8.70 12.03 -20.64
N VAL A 429 -7.69 12.74 -21.17
CA VAL A 429 -7.56 13.00 -22.60
C VAL A 429 -6.71 11.89 -23.28
N PRO A 430 -7.26 11.15 -24.26
CA PRO A 430 -6.50 10.11 -24.95
C PRO A 430 -5.22 10.64 -25.60
N GLY A 431 -4.10 9.98 -25.33
CA GLY A 431 -2.80 10.28 -25.95
C GLY A 431 -1.98 11.39 -25.27
N VAL A 432 -2.44 11.95 -24.15
CA VAL A 432 -1.60 12.80 -23.31
C VAL A 432 -0.45 11.99 -22.68
N GLN A 433 0.63 12.71 -22.35
CA GLN A 433 1.74 12.15 -21.59
C GLN A 433 1.32 11.84 -20.15
N THR A 434 2.11 10.99 -19.48
CA THR A 434 1.87 10.60 -18.10
C THR A 434 2.03 11.80 -17.17
N PHE A 435 1.46 11.75 -15.96
CA PHE A 435 1.74 12.80 -14.96
C PHE A 435 3.23 12.88 -14.63
N GLU A 436 3.92 11.74 -14.59
CA GLU A 436 5.35 11.65 -14.34
C GLU A 436 6.16 12.41 -15.40
N ASP A 437 5.89 12.14 -16.67
CA ASP A 437 6.55 12.84 -17.79
C ASP A 437 6.23 14.34 -17.76
N ALA A 438 4.95 14.69 -17.58
CA ALA A 438 4.53 16.09 -17.51
C ALA A 438 5.19 16.85 -16.35
N TYR A 439 5.28 16.20 -15.19
CA TYR A 439 5.91 16.74 -13.99
C TYR A 439 7.41 16.93 -14.19
N TYR A 440 8.13 15.90 -14.64
CA TYR A 440 9.58 16.02 -14.85
C TYR A 440 9.91 17.03 -15.92
N GLU A 441 9.14 17.06 -17.02
CA GLU A 441 9.32 18.08 -18.04
C GLU A 441 9.09 19.48 -17.46
N ALA A 442 7.99 19.70 -16.75
CA ALA A 442 7.65 20.95 -16.11
C ALA A 442 8.76 21.41 -15.15
N TYR A 443 9.24 20.50 -14.29
CA TYR A 443 10.29 20.73 -13.30
C TYR A 443 11.66 21.06 -13.94
N TYR A 444 12.03 20.39 -15.04
CA TYR A 444 13.33 20.64 -15.68
C TYR A 444 13.34 21.86 -16.61
N GLN A 445 12.19 22.28 -17.14
CA GLN A 445 12.09 23.42 -18.05
C GLN A 445 11.84 24.77 -17.37
N ASN A 446 11.41 24.79 -16.10
CA ASN A 446 11.00 26.00 -15.37
C ASN A 446 11.73 26.10 -14.03
#